data_AF-A0A9Q9NAT4-F1
#
_entry.id   AF-A0A9Q9NAT4-F1
#
_cell.length_a   1.000
_cell.length_b   1.000
_cell.length_c   1.000
_cell.angle_alpha   90.00
_cell.angle_beta   90.00
_cell.angle_gamma   90.00
#
_symmetry.space_group_name_H-M   'P 1'
#
loop_
_entity.id
_entity.type
_entity.pdbx_description
1 polymer ?
#
loop_
_entity_poly.entity_id
_entity_poly.type
_entity_poly.pdbx_seq_one_letter_code
_entity_poly.pdbx_strand_id
1 'polypeptide(L)' 'MSKQNYICERCGGLASICHHKIYLNAENYKNPYVSLNHDHLEALCQTCHNQEHFGTPAIGEGLQFDKDGNIIKV' A
#
# COMPACT_ATOMS: atom_id res chain seq x y z
N MET A 1 6.33 -9.30 10.46
CA MET A 1 5.10 -9.29 11.29
C MET A 1 5.36 -9.52 12.77
N SER A 2 6.00 -10.63 13.17
CA SER A 2 6.29 -10.93 14.59
C SER A 2 7.13 -9.86 15.31
N LYS A 3 8.13 -9.27 14.62
CA LYS A 3 8.93 -8.13 15.14
C LYS A 3 8.07 -6.95 15.64
N GLN A 4 6.90 -6.76 15.05
CA GLN A 4 5.96 -5.69 15.39
C GLN A 4 4.75 -6.19 16.19
N ASN A 5 4.82 -7.41 16.75
CA ASN A 5 3.71 -8.03 17.49
C ASN A 5 2.38 -8.04 16.70
N TYR A 6 2.46 -8.16 15.36
CA TYR A 6 1.30 -8.09 14.48
C TYR A 6 0.52 -6.76 14.56
N ILE A 7 1.17 -5.67 14.96
CA ILE A 7 0.59 -4.32 15.02
C ILE A 7 0.91 -3.57 13.73
N CYS A 8 -0.09 -2.89 13.17
CA CYS A 8 0.04 -2.04 12.00
C CYS A 8 0.83 -0.80 12.38
N GLU A 9 1.97 -0.58 11.71
CA GLU A 9 2.88 0.53 12.02
C GLU A 9 2.28 1.90 11.67
N ARG A 10 1.20 1.95 10.88
CA ARG A 10 0.52 3.21 10.52
C ARG A 10 -0.69 3.54 11.40
N CYS A 11 -1.52 2.56 11.77
CA CYS A 11 -2.78 2.81 12.48
C CYS A 11 -2.94 2.09 13.83
N GLY A 12 -1.99 1.24 14.22
CA GLY A 12 -2.07 0.46 15.46
C GLY A 12 -3.03 -0.74 15.43
N GLY A 13 -3.76 -0.97 14.34
CA GLY A 13 -4.64 -2.12 14.16
C GLY A 13 -3.89 -3.45 13.93
N LEU A 14 -4.62 -4.53 13.65
CA LEU A 14 -4.02 -5.83 13.34
C LEU A 14 -3.36 -5.80 11.95
N ALA A 15 -2.06 -6.05 11.90
CA ALA A 15 -1.29 -6.15 10.67
C ALA A 15 -1.31 -7.57 10.10
N SER A 16 -1.46 -7.67 8.79
CA SER A 16 -1.49 -8.93 8.04
C SER A 16 -0.53 -8.94 6.84
N ILE A 17 0.07 -7.80 6.49
CA ILE A 17 0.92 -7.62 5.31
C ILE A 17 2.30 -7.10 5.73
N CYS A 18 3.36 -7.72 5.21
CA CYS A 18 4.70 -7.14 5.23
C CYS A 18 4.88 -6.33 3.94
N HIS A 19 4.93 -5.01 4.07
CA HIS A 19 4.93 -4.07 2.95
C HIS A 19 6.32 -3.46 2.76
N HIS A 20 6.73 -3.21 1.52
CA HIS A 20 7.98 -2.52 1.20
C HIS A 20 7.78 -1.00 1.23
N LYS A 21 8.54 -0.28 2.07
CA LYS A 21 8.55 1.19 2.12
C LYS A 21 9.16 1.81 0.86
N ILE A 22 10.10 1.09 0.22
CA ILE A 22 10.66 1.45 -1.08
C ILE A 22 9.99 0.58 -2.13
N TYR A 23 9.35 1.21 -3.11
CA TYR A 23 8.68 0.49 -4.20
C TYR A 23 9.68 -0.38 -4.96
N LEU A 24 9.36 -1.67 -5.07
CA LEU A 24 10.12 -2.56 -5.92
C LEU A 24 9.74 -2.31 -7.39
N ASN A 25 10.76 -2.33 -8.25
CA ASN A 25 10.63 -2.15 -9.69
C ASN A 25 11.62 -3.07 -10.41
N ALA A 26 11.60 -3.04 -11.74
CA ALA A 26 12.44 -3.91 -12.58
C ALA A 26 13.96 -3.72 -12.33
N GLU A 27 14.38 -2.56 -11.82
CA GLU A 27 15.78 -2.23 -11.58
C GLU A 27 16.26 -2.68 -10.20
N ASN A 28 15.39 -2.65 -9.18
CA ASN A 28 15.80 -2.84 -7.79
C ASN A 28 15.35 -4.17 -7.14
N TYR A 29 14.41 -4.93 -7.73
CA TYR A 29 13.81 -6.10 -7.06
C TYR A 29 14.83 -7.20 -6.68
N LYS A 30 15.92 -7.30 -7.43
CA LYS A 30 17.02 -8.25 -7.20
C LYS A 30 18.06 -7.77 -6.20
N ASN A 31 18.07 -6.49 -5.83
CA ASN A 31 19.03 -5.98 -4.86
C ASN A 31 18.56 -6.35 -3.43
N PRO A 32 19.24 -7.29 -2.74
CA PRO A 32 18.79 -7.74 -1.41
C PRO A 32 18.85 -6.63 -0.36
N TYR A 33 19.72 -5.63 -0.55
CA TYR A 33 19.79 -4.45 0.33
C TYR A 33 18.57 -3.53 0.17
N VAL A 34 17.74 -3.75 -0.84
CA VAL A 34 16.43 -3.11 -1.03
C VAL A 34 15.30 -4.09 -0.71
N SER A 35 15.23 -5.23 -1.41
CA SER A 35 14.06 -6.13 -1.37
C SER A 35 13.96 -6.97 -0.09
N LEU A 36 15.07 -7.22 0.61
CA LEU A 36 15.13 -8.04 1.82
C LEU A 36 15.58 -7.26 3.07
N ASN A 37 15.87 -5.96 2.95
CA ASN A 37 16.30 -5.16 4.08
C ASN A 37 15.10 -4.83 4.98
N HIS A 38 15.17 -5.29 6.24
CA HIS A 38 14.11 -5.08 7.24
C HIS A 38 13.80 -3.61 7.53
N ASP A 39 14.75 -2.69 7.34
CA ASP A 39 14.51 -1.26 7.54
C ASP A 39 13.60 -0.68 6.45
N HIS A 40 13.57 -1.32 5.27
CA HIS A 40 12.70 -1.00 4.15
C HIS A 40 11.37 -1.76 4.17
N LEU A 41 11.06 -2.47 5.26
CA LEU A 41 9.79 -3.16 5.44
C LEU A 41 8.97 -2.49 6.55
N GLU A 42 7.64 -2.55 6.43
CA GLU A 42 6.68 -2.18 7.49
C GLU A 42 5.56 -3.23 7.58
N ALA A 43 5.03 -3.44 8.78
CA ALA A 43 3.85 -4.25 9.01
C ALA A 43 2.58 -3.40 8.85
N LEU A 44 1.71 -3.74 7.88
CA LEU A 44 0.47 -3.02 7.61
C LEU A 44 -0.77 -3.91 7.71
N CYS A 45 -1.91 -3.30 8.07
CA CYS A 45 -3.22 -3.87 7.82
C CYS A 45 -3.63 -3.66 6.36
N GLN A 46 -4.63 -4.42 5.88
CA GLN A 46 -5.12 -4.33 4.50
C GLN A 46 -5.56 -2.91 4.11
N THR A 47 -6.24 -2.19 5.01
CA THR A 47 -6.74 -0.83 4.74
C THR A 47 -5.60 0.15 4.51
N CYS A 48 -4.59 0.17 5.40
CA CYS A 48 -3.44 1.05 5.25
C CYS A 48 -2.60 0.70 4.01
N HIS A 49 -2.45 -0.59 3.70
CA HIS A 49 -1.79 -1.04 2.48
C HIS A 49 -2.54 -0.58 1.22
N ASN A 50 -3.86 -0.71 1.19
CA ASN A 50 -4.65 -0.27 0.05
C ASN A 50 -4.63 1.25 -0.13
N GLN A 51 -4.59 2.01 0.97
CA GLN A 51 -4.44 3.46 0.88
C GLN A 51 -3.09 3.87 0.26
N GLU A 52 -2.01 3.13 0.53
CA GLU A 52 -0.70 3.36 -0.06
C GLU A 52 -0.70 3.13 -1.58
N HIS A 53 -1.28 2.02 -2.06
CA HIS A 53 -1.23 1.67 -3.48
C HIS A 53 -2.42 2.15 -4.31
N PHE A 54 -3.57 2.42 -3.67
CA PHE A 54 -4.85 2.69 -4.31
C PHE A 54 -5.60 3.85 -3.64
N GLY A 55 -4.93 4.67 -2.82
CA GLY A 55 -5.55 5.85 -2.20
C GLY A 55 -5.89 6.94 -3.21
N THR A 56 -5.27 6.91 -4.39
CA THR A 56 -5.62 7.76 -5.52
C THR A 56 -6.71 7.11 -6.36
N PRO A 57 -7.78 7.83 -6.72
CA PRO A 57 -8.77 7.33 -7.66
C PRO A 57 -8.13 6.92 -8.98
N ALA A 58 -8.62 5.83 -9.59
CA ALA A 58 -8.20 5.41 -10.92
C ALA A 58 -8.65 6.36 -12.05
N ILE A 59 -9.44 7.38 -11.69
CA ILE A 59 -10.03 8.37 -12.59
C ILE A 59 -9.51 9.76 -12.22
N GLY A 60 -9.46 10.65 -13.21
CA GLY A 60 -8.97 12.01 -13.01
C GLY A 60 -9.78 12.83 -12.00
N GLU A 61 -9.18 13.91 -11.50
CA GLU A 61 -9.86 14.87 -10.64
C GLU A 61 -11.14 15.41 -11.30
N GLY A 62 -12.20 15.59 -10.50
CA GLY A 62 -13.51 16.02 -11.00
C GLY A 62 -14.26 14.94 -11.76
N LEU A 63 -13.88 13.67 -11.65
CA LEU A 63 -14.63 12.51 -12.17
C LEU A 63 -15.06 11.58 -11.04
N GLN A 64 -16.22 10.93 -11.20
CA GLN A 64 -16.69 9.84 -10.34
C GLN A 64 -17.43 8.76 -11.15
N PHE A 65 -17.57 7.56 -10.59
CA PHE A 65 -18.48 6.54 -11.12
C PHE A 65 -19.90 6.80 -10.63
N ASP A 66 -20.89 6.79 -11.52
CA ASP A 66 -22.30 6.76 -11.13
C ASP A 66 -22.74 5.35 -10.68
N LYS A 67 -24.01 5.22 -10.26
CA LYS A 67 -24.57 3.94 -9.79
C LYS A 67 -24.60 2.83 -10.86
N ASP A 68 -24.53 3.20 -12.13
CA ASP A 68 -24.55 2.29 -13.27
C ASP A 68 -23.12 1.99 -13.78
N GLY A 69 -22.10 2.58 -13.13
CA GLY A 69 -20.69 2.39 -13.44
C GLY A 69 -20.14 3.29 -14.55
N ASN A 70 -20.87 4.33 -14.97
CA ASN A 70 -20.37 5.28 -15.96
C ASN A 70 -19.50 6.36 -15.30
N ILE A 71 -18.49 6.84 -16.02
CA ILE A 71 -17.69 7.99 -15.59
C ILE A 71 -18.45 9.28 -15.87
N ILE A 72 -18.74 10.05 -14.82
CA ILE A 72 -19.40 11.36 -14.90
C ILE A 72 -18.51 12.45 -14.31
N LYS A 73 -18.74 13.71 -14.69
CA LYS A 73 -18.10 14.87 -14.04
C LYS A 73 -18.82 15.19 -12.73
N VAL A 74 -18.06 15.59 -11.71
CA VAL A 74 -18.55 16.07 -10.40
C VAL A 74 -18.54 17.59 -10.34
#